data_AF-A0A7V8YRV2-F1
#
_entry.id   AF-A0A7V8YRV2-F1
#
_cell.length_a   1.000
_cell.length_b   1.000
_cell.length_c   1.000
_cell.angle_alpha   90.00
_cell.angle_beta   90.00
_cell.angle_gamma   90.00
#
_symmetry.space_group_name_H-M   'P 1'
#
loop_
_entity.id
_entity.type
_entity.pdbx_description
1 polymer ?
#
loop_
_entity_poly.entity_id
_entity_poly.type
_entity_poly.pdbx_seq_one_letter_code
_entity_poly.pdbx_strand_id
1 'polypeptide(L)'
;MKAMKTASVLVALSGALLACGGGGDEGSSTEAQADEIAACAEDAGFDPNLSSDTPEEGATAVDLTTETATIVVQVFESEEDAAAYEPPLESEQVGEVLILGGAIPPRDREKIRDCISA
;
A
#
# COMPACT_ATOMS: atom_id res chain seq x y z
N MET A 1 46.56 5.95 -23.02
CA MET A 1 45.47 6.80 -23.55
C MET A 1 44.36 6.78 -22.52
N LYS A 2 43.97 7.95 -22.03
CA LYS A 2 43.30 8.16 -20.74
C LYS A 2 41.84 8.59 -20.97
N ALA A 3 40.96 8.10 -20.10
CA ALA A 3 39.56 8.48 -19.86
C ALA A 3 38.46 7.81 -20.72
N MET A 4 37.99 6.65 -20.25
CA MET A 4 36.56 6.31 -20.30
C MET A 4 35.88 7.05 -19.15
N LYS A 5 34.87 7.86 -19.47
CA LYS A 5 34.09 8.64 -18.50
C LYS A 5 32.67 8.06 -18.48
N THR A 6 32.46 7.08 -17.62
CA THR A 6 31.13 6.58 -17.25
C THR A 6 30.42 7.66 -16.44
N ALA A 7 29.40 8.27 -17.03
CA ALA A 7 28.51 9.18 -16.35
C ALA A 7 27.44 8.35 -15.63
N SER A 8 27.60 8.17 -14.32
CA SER A 8 26.51 7.75 -13.44
C SER A 8 25.49 8.88 -13.37
N VAL A 9 24.33 8.70 -14.01
CA VAL A 9 23.16 9.52 -13.73
C VAL A 9 22.54 8.97 -12.45
N LEU A 10 22.91 9.56 -11.33
CA LEU A 10 22.16 9.45 -10.09
C LEU A 10 20.86 10.23 -10.32
N VAL A 11 19.77 9.54 -10.61
CA VAL A 11 18.43 10.12 -10.45
C VAL A 11 18.28 10.32 -8.95
N ALA A 12 18.42 11.58 -8.53
CA ALA A 12 17.96 12.03 -7.25
C ALA A 12 16.44 11.75 -7.23
N LEU A 13 16.04 10.65 -6.59
CA LEU A 13 14.69 10.57 -6.04
C LEU A 13 14.58 11.79 -5.15
N SER A 14 13.88 12.79 -5.67
CA SER A 14 13.41 13.91 -4.88
C SER A 14 12.44 13.27 -3.90
N GLY A 15 12.97 12.92 -2.73
CA GLY A 15 12.15 12.66 -1.56
C GLY A 15 11.31 13.90 -1.37
N ALA A 16 10.07 13.82 -1.84
CA ALA A 16 9.02 14.70 -1.41
C ALA A 16 8.91 14.43 0.09
N LEU A 17 9.63 15.24 0.86
CA LEU A 17 9.30 15.52 2.25
C LEU A 17 7.89 16.11 2.23
N LEU A 18 6.88 15.25 2.18
CA LEU A 18 5.57 15.60 2.69
C LEU A 18 5.73 15.75 4.19
N ALA A 19 5.93 17.00 4.59
CA ALA A 19 5.68 17.46 5.92
C ALA A 19 4.19 17.21 6.24
N CYS A 20 3.87 16.04 6.80
CA CYS A 20 2.65 15.84 7.57
C CYS A 20 2.96 16.28 9.01
N GLY A 21 2.70 17.55 9.28
CA GLY A 21 2.72 18.12 10.62
C GLY A 21 1.33 18.03 11.26
N GLY A 22 1.29 17.58 12.51
CA GLY A 22 0.11 17.56 13.38
C GLY A 22 -0.28 16.12 13.70
N GLY A 23 -0.33 15.66 14.95
CA GLY A 23 -0.41 16.34 16.22
C GLY A 23 -1.28 15.47 17.11
N GLY A 24 -0.64 14.59 17.90
CA GLY A 24 -1.24 13.92 19.06
C GLY A 24 -2.51 13.13 18.83
N ASP A 25 -2.36 11.88 18.39
CA ASP A 25 -3.22 10.75 18.76
C ASP A 25 -2.38 9.50 18.49
N GLU A 26 -2.45 8.50 19.36
CA GLU A 26 -1.82 7.18 19.16
C GLU A 26 -2.60 6.45 18.05
N GLY A 27 -2.57 6.99 16.83
CA GLY A 27 -3.13 6.36 15.65
C GLY A 27 -2.41 5.04 15.44
N SER A 28 -3.18 3.96 15.33
CA SER A 28 -2.63 2.63 15.19
C SER A 28 -1.69 2.63 13.99
N SER A 29 -0.52 2.01 14.10
CA SER A 29 0.51 2.00 13.04
C SER A 29 -0.05 1.63 11.66
N THR A 30 -1.16 0.89 11.65
CA THR A 30 -1.93 0.47 10.47
C THR A 30 -2.58 1.62 9.70
N GLU A 31 -3.06 2.69 10.36
CA GLU A 31 -3.71 3.83 9.70
C GLU A 31 -2.69 4.67 8.91
N ALA A 32 -1.51 4.89 9.49
CA ALA A 32 -0.42 5.59 8.82
C ALA A 32 0.08 4.81 7.60
N GLN A 33 0.26 3.49 7.73
CA GLN A 33 0.67 2.63 6.63
C GLN A 33 -0.41 2.53 5.54
N ALA A 34 -1.69 2.49 5.93
CA ALA A 34 -2.81 2.53 4.99
C ALA A 34 -2.84 3.85 4.20
N ASP A 35 -2.56 4.98 4.85
CA ASP A 35 -2.45 6.29 4.19
C ASP A 35 -1.29 6.34 3.18
N GLU A 36 -0.13 5.77 3.52
CA GLU A 36 1.00 5.65 2.59
C GLU A 36 0.67 4.76 1.38
N ILE A 37 0.01 3.62 1.61
CA ILE A 37 -0.44 2.72 0.54
C ILE A 37 -1.47 3.44 -0.34
N ALA A 38 -2.42 4.16 0.25
CA ALA A 38 -3.41 4.94 -0.48
C ALA A 38 -2.73 6.00 -1.37
N ALA A 39 -1.82 6.79 -0.81
CA ALA A 39 -1.09 7.81 -1.56
C ALA A 39 -0.26 7.22 -2.71
N CYS A 40 0.38 6.07 -2.49
CA CYS A 40 1.09 5.36 -3.55
C CYS A 40 0.15 4.80 -4.63
N ALA A 41 -1.02 4.29 -4.22
CA ALA A 41 -2.05 3.83 -5.14
C ALA A 41 -2.61 4.98 -5.99
N GLU A 42 -2.77 6.19 -5.43
CA GLU A 42 -3.15 7.39 -6.21
C GLU A 42 -2.12 7.70 -7.31
N ASP A 43 -0.83 7.69 -6.98
CA ASP A 43 0.24 7.93 -7.96
C ASP A 43 0.25 6.84 -9.05
N ALA A 44 -0.11 5.60 -8.67
CA ALA A 44 -0.25 4.47 -9.58
C ALA A 44 -1.54 4.50 -10.44
N GLY A 45 -2.45 5.44 -10.17
CA GLY A 45 -3.68 5.70 -10.92
C GLY A 45 -4.95 5.06 -10.36
N PHE A 46 -4.96 4.64 -9.09
CA PHE A 46 -6.15 4.17 -8.38
C PHE A 46 -6.85 5.33 -7.66
N ASP A 47 -8.14 5.18 -7.38
CA ASP A 47 -8.92 6.13 -6.57
C ASP A 47 -9.11 5.49 -5.19
N PRO A 48 -8.22 5.72 -4.21
CA PRO A 48 -8.36 5.11 -2.90
C PRO A 48 -9.48 5.79 -2.13
N ASN A 49 -10.35 4.96 -1.60
CA ASN A 49 -11.23 5.34 -0.52
C ASN A 49 -10.71 4.71 0.77
N LEU A 50 -10.13 5.54 1.64
CA LEU A 50 -9.82 5.11 3.01
C LEU A 50 -11.15 4.87 3.72
N SER A 51 -11.47 3.60 3.93
CA SER A 51 -12.61 3.19 4.74
C SER A 51 -12.07 2.60 6.04
N SER A 52 -12.16 3.36 7.11
CA SER A 52 -11.99 2.88 8.48
C SER A 52 -13.13 1.96 8.94
N ASP A 53 -14.07 1.64 8.05
CA ASP A 53 -15.13 0.64 8.24
C ASP A 53 -14.54 -0.75 7.93
N THR A 54 -13.60 -1.19 8.77
CA THR A 54 -13.10 -2.57 8.74
C THR A 54 -14.06 -3.48 9.50
N PRO A 55 -14.33 -4.69 8.99
CA PRO A 55 -15.14 -5.69 9.69
C PRO A 55 -14.41 -6.33 10.89
N GLU A 56 -13.13 -6.03 11.11
CA GLU A 56 -12.31 -6.60 12.20
C GLU A 56 -11.65 -5.53 13.08
N GLU A 57 -11.65 -5.78 14.39
CA GLU A 57 -10.88 -5.00 15.35
C GLU A 57 -9.38 -5.16 15.06
N GLY A 58 -8.67 -4.06 14.78
CA GLY A 58 -7.21 -4.04 14.61
C GLY A 58 -6.70 -4.04 13.16
N ALA A 59 -7.58 -3.93 12.16
CA ALA A 59 -7.17 -3.75 10.77
C ALA A 59 -7.65 -2.42 10.20
N THR A 60 -6.92 -1.86 9.24
CA THR A 60 -7.34 -0.70 8.43
C THR A 60 -7.50 -1.13 6.98
N ALA A 61 -8.65 -0.84 6.36
CA ALA A 61 -8.92 -1.18 4.97
C ALA A 61 -8.80 0.02 4.04
N VAL A 62 -8.14 -0.19 2.91
CA VAL A 62 -8.07 0.74 1.79
C VAL A 62 -8.83 0.12 0.63
N ASP A 63 -9.95 0.72 0.27
CA ASP A 63 -10.70 0.31 -0.92
C ASP A 63 -10.11 1.03 -2.14
N LEU A 64 -9.48 0.27 -3.03
CA LEU A 64 -8.90 0.74 -4.29
C LEU A 64 -9.82 0.38 -5.46
N THR A 65 -11.15 0.47 -5.26
CA THR A 65 -12.11 0.08 -6.31
C THR A 65 -11.94 0.96 -7.54
N THR A 66 -11.72 0.29 -8.66
CA THR A 66 -11.70 0.87 -10.01
C THR A 66 -12.97 0.50 -10.76
N GLU A 67 -13.19 1.13 -11.91
CA GLU A 67 -14.31 0.77 -12.81
C GLU A 67 -14.31 -0.72 -13.21
N THR A 68 -13.15 -1.39 -13.14
CA THR A 68 -12.95 -2.75 -13.65
C THR A 68 -12.63 -3.79 -12.58
N ALA A 69 -12.24 -3.37 -11.37
CA ALA A 69 -11.82 -4.28 -10.31
C ALA A 69 -12.06 -3.66 -8.93
N THR A 70 -12.57 -4.47 -8.00
CA THR A 70 -12.63 -4.15 -6.56
C THR A 70 -11.43 -4.75 -5.88
N ILE A 71 -10.60 -3.89 -5.30
CA ILE A 71 -9.36 -4.25 -4.63
C ILE A 71 -9.47 -3.69 -3.21
N VAL A 72 -9.37 -4.55 -2.20
CA VAL A 72 -9.40 -4.10 -0.80
C VAL A 72 -8.07 -4.48 -0.18
N VAL A 73 -7.30 -3.48 0.26
CA VAL A 73 -6.04 -3.70 0.96
C VAL A 73 -6.29 -3.60 2.45
N GLN A 74 -6.14 -4.70 3.19
CA GLN A 74 -6.23 -4.70 4.65
C GLN A 74 -4.83 -4.65 5.25
N VAL A 75 -4.60 -3.65 6.09
CA VAL A 75 -3.37 -3.47 6.85
C VAL A 75 -3.64 -3.91 8.28
N PHE A 76 -2.88 -4.91 8.74
CA PHE A 76 -2.96 -5.43 10.11
C PHE A 76 -1.84 -4.88 10.96
N GLU A 77 -2.00 -4.96 12.29
CA GLU A 77 -0.95 -4.56 13.24
C GLU A 77 0.29 -5.47 13.19
N SER A 78 0.17 -6.68 12.64
CA SER A 78 1.25 -7.65 12.54
C SER A 78 1.02 -8.70 11.46
N GLU A 79 2.11 -9.29 10.97
CA GLU A 79 2.12 -10.44 10.04
C GLU A 79 1.32 -11.64 10.57
N GLU A 80 1.31 -11.84 11.89
CA GLU A 80 0.59 -12.94 12.54
C GLU A 80 -0.93 -12.75 12.44
N ASP A 81 -1.44 -11.54 12.68
CA ASP A 81 -2.86 -11.22 12.53
C ASP A 81 -3.30 -11.33 11.07
N ALA A 82 -2.48 -10.80 10.16
CA ALA A 82 -2.65 -10.97 8.72
C ALA A 82 -2.72 -12.45 8.29
N ALA A 83 -1.85 -13.30 8.84
CA ALA A 83 -1.82 -14.73 8.54
C ALA A 83 -2.96 -15.53 9.22
N ALA A 84 -3.43 -15.05 10.37
CA ALA A 84 -4.55 -15.65 11.10
C ALA A 84 -5.90 -15.32 10.45
N TYR A 85 -5.97 -14.24 9.69
CA TYR A 85 -7.16 -13.86 8.96
C TYR A 85 -7.45 -14.81 7.80
N GLU A 86 -8.69 -15.32 7.76
CA GLU A 86 -9.20 -16.12 6.65
C GLU A 86 -10.10 -15.25 5.75
N PRO A 87 -9.56 -14.70 4.65
CA PRO A 87 -10.32 -13.78 3.82
C PRO A 87 -11.46 -14.48 3.08
N PRO A 88 -12.61 -13.80 2.91
CA PRO A 88 -13.75 -14.36 2.19
C PRO A 88 -13.53 -14.45 0.66
N LEU A 89 -12.47 -13.83 0.15
CA LEU A 89 -12.11 -13.73 -1.26
C LEU A 89 -10.66 -14.18 -1.46
N GLU A 90 -10.27 -14.44 -2.71
CA GLU A 90 -8.85 -14.65 -3.03
C GLU A 90 -8.03 -13.44 -2.57
N SER A 91 -6.95 -13.74 -1.86
CA SER A 91 -6.06 -12.75 -1.27
C SER A 91 -4.59 -13.06 -1.55
N GLU A 92 -3.74 -12.07 -1.37
CA GLU A 92 -2.30 -12.24 -1.26
C GLU A 92 -1.79 -11.47 -0.05
N GLN A 93 -1.04 -12.19 0.79
CA GLN A 93 -0.38 -11.62 1.94
C GLN A 93 1.00 -11.09 1.54
N VAL A 94 1.31 -9.87 1.97
CA VAL A 94 2.59 -9.18 1.81
C VAL A 94 2.95 -8.60 3.17
N GLY A 95 3.65 -9.38 3.98
CA GLY A 95 3.92 -9.01 5.37
C GLY A 95 2.62 -8.87 6.17
N GLU A 96 2.46 -7.74 6.87
CA GLU A 96 1.26 -7.40 7.66
C GLU A 96 0.07 -6.92 6.82
N VAL A 97 0.21 -6.90 5.49
CA VAL A 97 -0.82 -6.40 4.57
C VAL A 97 -1.42 -7.55 3.76
N LEU A 98 -2.75 -7.59 3.64
CA LEU A 98 -3.47 -8.47 2.73
C LEU A 98 -4.13 -7.69 1.60
N ILE A 99 -3.81 -8.09 0.38
CA ILE A 99 -4.46 -7.59 -0.84
C ILE A 99 -5.61 -8.54 -1.17
N LEU A 100 -6.85 -8.10 -0.98
CA LEU A 100 -8.07 -8.84 -1.30
C LEU A 100 -8.57 -8.44 -2.69
N GLY A 101 -8.91 -9.42 -3.52
CA GLY A 101 -9.58 -9.20 -4.80
C GLY A 101 -9.40 -10.36 -5.76
N GLY A 102 -10.51 -10.99 -6.16
CA GLY A 102 -10.49 -12.17 -7.04
C GLY A 102 -10.29 -11.86 -8.53
N ALA A 103 -10.25 -10.59 -8.93
CA ALA A 103 -10.15 -10.18 -10.34
C ALA A 103 -9.19 -9.00 -10.56
N ILE A 104 -8.18 -8.86 -9.71
CA ILE A 104 -7.16 -7.83 -9.88
C ILE A 104 -6.30 -8.20 -11.09
N PRO A 105 -6.19 -7.36 -12.12
CA PRO A 105 -5.30 -7.65 -13.23
C PRO A 105 -3.84 -7.65 -12.74
N PRO A 106 -2.97 -8.52 -13.29
CA PRO A 106 -1.63 -8.74 -12.75
C PRO A 106 -0.75 -7.48 -12.72
N ARG A 107 -0.99 -6.53 -13.65
CA ARG A 107 -0.30 -5.24 -13.68
C ARG A 107 -0.64 -4.36 -12.49
N ASP A 108 -1.91 -4.35 -12.09
CA ASP A 108 -2.39 -3.51 -10.99
C ASP A 108 -1.97 -4.12 -9.66
N ARG A 109 -2.00 -5.45 -9.58
CA ARG A 109 -1.48 -6.20 -8.44
C ARG A 109 0.01 -5.95 -8.19
N GLU A 110 0.82 -5.93 -9.25
CA GLU A 110 2.26 -5.64 -9.15
C GLU A 110 2.51 -4.23 -8.61
N LYS A 111 1.76 -3.22 -9.08
CA LYS A 111 1.87 -1.84 -8.58
C LYS A 111 1.55 -1.73 -7.09
N ILE A 112 0.46 -2.35 -6.65
CA ILE A 112 0.06 -2.34 -5.23
C ILE A 112 1.12 -3.05 -4.39
N ARG A 113 1.67 -4.17 -4.89
CA ARG A 113 2.74 -4.87 -4.20
C ARG A 113 4.00 -4.01 -4.08
N ASP A 114 4.39 -3.28 -5.14
CA ASP A 114 5.49 -2.33 -5.09
C ASP A 114 5.21 -1.23 -4.05
N CYS A 115 3.99 -0.71 -3.96
CA CYS A 115 3.61 0.27 -2.94
C CYS A 115 3.75 -0.25 -1.50
N ILE A 116 3.43 -1.54 -1.27
CA ILE A 116 3.54 -2.16 0.06
C ILE A 116 5.00 -2.53 0.39
N SER A 117 5.81 -2.86 -0.62
CA SER A 117 7.18 -3.36 -0.44
C SER A 117 8.25 -2.26 -0.47
N ALA A 118 7.86 -1.01 -0.71
CA ALA A 118 8.76 0.15 -0.88
C ALA A 118 9.25 0.72 0.46
#